data_AF-M3JY63-F1
#
_entry.id   AF-M3JY63-F1
#
_cell.length_a   1.000
_cell.length_b   1.000
_cell.length_c   1.000
_cell.angle_alpha   90.00
_cell.angle_beta   90.00
_cell.angle_gamma   90.00
#
_symmetry.space_group_name_H-M   'P 1'
#
loop_
_entity.id
_entity.type
_entity.pdbx_description
1 polymer ?
#
loop_
_entity_poly.entity_id
_entity_poly.type
_entity_poly.pdbx_seq_one_letter_code
_entity_poly.pdbx_strand_id
1 'polypeptide(L)'
;MSDLPKPISSSSSSSMVENQLLLFLLIIAIIYFLTQSVTFFQDVPDLYLKQQSIVEPTRLLNESPIYHSSKFRDLRVGLDIRYDNYKLRNGNLNDIWEILIKLSKEFDKGILINNEKLSISYINYCIHTADFKHVNTILVPKNHPLDAKWLITLLIGFVKQLTVEFYIDLPLTTTDTIHISDIKLPNVNDDKAKRFFEFTNVYTPAKDKGIAIRLHNNISNGINSIVEFTQLNIVSAVASTLKHLPNSDKYYGSKLTIISSNQSNEDINDIIVKTLTGFLLYSEIIITDRVSIINEIDDEDLSSLSNTSSIISLPESQLMKVFTGHSSDTILQLIQRYLLTRGVFPFKKKPRKLMYIHGSINSKSTLGYYELNSLRLRYKSRVIKELGYYNVVGPIILTDYNDYRQFDKLNHDFRKFGCLSQSLEIKLFNLSKNNWGNLMVRGYTIGKTINVVNGNKEEAQSKDNDGFMPINIVKLFLPVVAVVVAVSSETLSK
;
A
#
# COMPACT_ATOMS: atom_id res chain seq x y z
N MET A 1 -12.29 48.10 85.22
CA MET A 1 -12.85 47.80 83.89
C MET A 1 -11.70 47.83 82.90
N SER A 2 -11.21 46.66 82.51
CA SER A 2 -10.17 46.49 81.51
C SER A 2 -10.44 45.18 80.80
N ASP A 3 -11.22 45.26 79.71
CA ASP A 3 -11.51 44.14 78.83
C ASP A 3 -10.29 43.82 77.97
N LEU A 4 -9.68 42.66 78.22
CA LEU A 4 -8.64 42.07 77.39
C LEU A 4 -9.28 41.42 76.15
N PRO A 5 -8.72 41.62 74.94
CA PRO A 5 -9.25 41.00 73.74
C PRO A 5 -8.93 39.51 73.70
N LYS A 6 -9.94 38.68 73.37
CA LYS A 6 -9.78 37.24 73.13
C LYS A 6 -8.93 36.99 71.88
N PRO A 7 -8.07 35.95 71.88
CA PRO A 7 -7.25 35.60 70.72
C PRO A 7 -8.11 35.03 69.59
N ILE A 8 -7.94 35.58 68.39
CA ILE A 8 -8.54 35.09 67.16
C ILE A 8 -7.85 33.78 66.78
N SER A 9 -8.60 32.69 66.73
CA SER A 9 -8.13 31.35 66.38
C SER A 9 -7.66 31.27 64.93
N SER A 10 -6.38 31.00 64.72
CA SER A 10 -5.69 30.86 63.42
C SER A 10 -5.82 29.45 62.79
N SER A 11 -6.83 28.66 63.16
CA SER A 11 -6.94 27.24 62.79
C SER A 11 -7.57 26.93 61.43
N SER A 12 -7.97 27.94 60.65
CA SER A 12 -8.67 27.73 59.36
C SER A 12 -7.74 27.63 58.14
N SER A 13 -6.48 28.05 58.23
CA SER A 13 -5.55 28.05 57.09
C SER A 13 -4.83 26.71 56.88
N SER A 14 -4.54 25.94 57.94
CA SER A 14 -3.83 24.66 57.80
C SER A 14 -4.69 23.57 57.15
N SER A 15 -5.98 23.51 57.48
CA SER A 15 -6.92 22.55 56.90
C SER A 15 -7.16 22.78 55.40
N MET A 16 -7.06 24.03 54.93
CA MET A 16 -7.19 24.36 53.51
C MET A 16 -5.98 23.86 52.71
N VAL A 17 -4.77 23.97 53.25
CA VAL A 17 -3.52 23.49 52.62
C VAL A 17 -3.48 21.95 52.58
N GLU A 18 -3.88 21.28 53.67
CA GLU A 18 -3.97 19.81 53.73
C GLU A 18 -4.96 19.26 52.71
N ASN A 19 -6.13 19.90 52.57
CA ASN A 19 -7.13 19.50 51.56
C ASN A 19 -6.64 19.72 50.12
N GLN A 20 -5.88 20.79 49.85
CA GLN A 20 -5.30 21.05 48.53
C GLN A 20 -4.22 20.01 48.17
N LEU A 21 -3.37 19.63 49.13
CA LEU A 21 -2.35 18.60 48.92
C LEU A 21 -2.99 17.23 48.65
N LEU A 22 -4.00 16.85 49.44
CA LEU A 22 -4.75 15.61 49.23
C LEU A 22 -5.38 15.56 47.84
N LEU A 23 -6.02 16.66 47.40
CA LEU A 23 -6.62 16.76 46.08
C LEU A 23 -5.57 16.62 44.98
N PHE A 24 -4.42 17.27 45.13
CA PHE A 24 -3.32 17.16 44.17
C PHE A 24 -2.78 15.73 44.06
N LEU A 25 -2.57 15.05 45.19
CA LEU A 25 -2.14 13.66 45.21
C LEU A 25 -3.18 12.72 44.58
N LEU A 26 -4.47 12.96 44.84
CA LEU A 26 -5.56 12.19 44.23
C LEU A 26 -5.60 12.38 42.71
N ILE A 27 -5.41 13.61 42.21
CA ILE A 27 -5.32 13.89 40.78
C ILE A 27 -4.13 13.14 40.15
N ILE A 28 -2.95 13.18 40.77
CA ILE A 28 -1.78 12.43 40.28
C ILE A 28 -2.05 10.93 40.28
N ALA A 29 -2.65 10.38 41.34
CA ALA A 29 -2.98 8.97 41.43
C ALA A 29 -3.98 8.54 40.33
N ILE A 30 -4.98 9.38 40.05
CA ILE A 30 -5.94 9.16 38.96
C ILE A 30 -5.23 9.22 37.60
N ILE A 31 -4.37 10.21 37.35
CA ILE A 31 -3.61 10.31 36.09
C ILE A 31 -2.70 9.09 35.93
N TYR A 32 -2.01 8.65 36.99
CA TYR A 32 -1.18 7.46 36.96
C TYR A 32 -2.01 6.21 36.66
N PHE A 33 -3.14 6.03 37.35
CA PHE A 33 -4.03 4.89 37.11
C PHE A 33 -4.61 4.89 35.70
N LEU A 34 -5.03 6.06 35.17
CA LEU A 34 -5.52 6.20 33.80
C LEU A 34 -4.44 5.88 32.78
N THR A 35 -3.22 6.40 32.97
CA THR A 35 -2.10 6.14 32.05
C THR A 35 -1.69 4.66 32.03
N GLN A 36 -1.72 3.98 33.18
CA GLN A 36 -1.54 2.53 33.24
C GLN A 36 -2.73 1.77 32.64
N SER A 37 -3.95 2.22 32.88
CA SER A 37 -5.16 1.57 32.36
C SER A 37 -5.18 1.54 30.82
N VAL A 38 -4.60 2.54 30.17
CA VAL A 38 -4.50 2.62 28.69
C VAL A 38 -3.81 1.38 28.10
N THR A 39 -2.87 0.73 28.81
CA THR A 39 -2.20 -0.47 28.29
C THR A 39 -3.17 -1.64 28.11
N PHE A 40 -4.24 -1.73 28.92
CA PHE A 40 -5.27 -2.76 28.78
C PHE A 40 -6.21 -2.51 27.59
N PHE A 41 -6.30 -1.28 27.10
CA PHE A 41 -7.17 -0.91 25.97
C PHE A 41 -6.46 -0.93 24.62
N GLN A 42 -5.19 -1.33 24.60
CA GLN A 42 -4.40 -1.46 23.38
C GLN A 42 -5.09 -2.38 22.37
N ASP A 43 -5.04 -2.01 21.10
CA ASP A 43 -5.66 -2.83 20.06
C ASP A 43 -4.90 -4.15 19.84
N VAL A 44 -3.58 -4.15 20.00
CA VAL A 44 -2.72 -5.34 19.97
C VAL A 44 -1.57 -5.21 20.97
N PRO A 45 -1.16 -6.31 21.62
CA PRO A 45 -0.08 -6.28 22.61
C PRO A 45 1.25 -5.89 21.98
N ASP A 46 2.17 -5.32 22.77
CA ASP A 46 3.52 -4.99 22.30
C ASP A 46 4.26 -6.20 21.72
N LEU A 47 4.03 -7.40 22.26
CA LEU A 47 4.65 -8.64 21.75
C LEU A 47 4.29 -8.91 20.28
N TYR A 48 3.06 -8.60 19.86
CA TYR A 48 2.63 -8.77 18.47
C TYR A 48 3.44 -7.90 17.52
N LEU A 49 3.66 -6.61 17.87
CA LEU A 49 4.49 -5.73 17.06
C LEU A 49 5.98 -6.10 17.13
N LYS A 50 6.42 -6.74 18.21
CA LYS A 50 7.79 -7.23 18.32
C LYS A 50 8.06 -8.46 17.43
N GLN A 51 7.01 -9.14 16.96
CA GLN A 51 7.08 -10.37 16.16
C GLN A 51 6.45 -10.17 14.77
N GLN A 52 6.77 -9.06 14.10
CA GLN A 52 6.26 -8.75 12.75
C GLN A 52 6.96 -9.50 11.61
N SER A 53 8.05 -10.20 11.92
CA SER A 53 8.79 -11.04 10.98
C SER A 53 9.18 -12.37 11.62
N ILE A 54 9.17 -13.43 10.81
CA ILE A 54 9.79 -14.71 11.15
C ILE A 54 11.24 -14.67 10.65
N VAL A 55 12.14 -15.23 11.45
CA VAL A 55 13.58 -15.26 11.20
C VAL A 55 13.99 -16.69 10.87
N GLU A 56 14.59 -16.90 9.70
CA GLU A 56 15.13 -18.21 9.34
C GLU A 56 16.45 -18.50 10.09
N PRO A 57 16.71 -19.77 10.45
CA PRO A 57 17.90 -20.13 11.22
C PRO A 57 19.20 -20.10 10.39
N THR A 58 19.09 -20.17 9.07
CA THR A 58 20.23 -20.26 8.14
C THR A 58 20.74 -18.87 7.77
N ARG A 59 22.06 -18.69 7.86
CA ARG A 59 22.76 -17.46 7.42
C ARG A 59 24.12 -17.81 6.82
N LEU A 60 24.49 -17.12 5.74
CA LEU A 60 25.85 -17.17 5.23
C LEU A 60 26.74 -16.17 5.98
N LEU A 61 28.06 -16.29 5.78
CA LEU A 61 29.03 -15.36 6.36
C LEU A 61 28.80 -13.95 5.79
N ASN A 62 28.80 -12.92 6.66
CA ASN A 62 28.54 -11.52 6.32
C ASN A 62 27.11 -11.19 5.84
N GLU A 63 26.16 -12.08 6.11
CA GLU A 63 24.73 -11.86 5.83
C GLU A 63 23.90 -11.85 7.11
N SER A 64 22.77 -11.14 7.09
CA SER A 64 21.74 -11.30 8.12
C SER A 64 20.98 -12.61 7.89
N PRO A 65 20.23 -13.09 8.90
CA PRO A 65 19.18 -14.07 8.65
C PRO A 65 18.21 -13.60 7.55
N ILE A 66 17.49 -14.56 6.99
CA ILE A 66 16.37 -14.27 6.09
C ILE A 66 15.14 -13.94 6.94
N TYR A 67 14.44 -12.88 6.56
CA TYR A 67 13.22 -12.41 7.22
C TYR A 67 12.05 -12.52 6.26
N HIS A 68 10.93 -13.04 6.74
CA HIS A 68 9.66 -13.05 6.02
C HIS A 68 8.49 -12.66 6.94
N SER A 69 7.33 -12.39 6.34
CA SER A 69 6.14 -11.92 7.06
C SER A 69 5.67 -12.92 8.11
N SER A 70 5.34 -12.49 9.33
CA SER A 70 4.77 -13.40 10.35
C SER A 70 3.29 -13.73 10.13
N LYS A 71 2.64 -13.09 9.15
CA LYS A 71 1.22 -13.29 8.83
C LYS A 71 0.96 -14.56 8.03
N PHE A 72 1.99 -15.14 7.40
CA PHE A 72 1.91 -16.35 6.61
C PHE A 72 3.21 -17.13 6.81
N ARG A 73 3.15 -18.46 6.99
CA ARG A 73 4.35 -19.27 7.30
C ARG A 73 5.26 -19.46 6.09
N ASP A 74 4.66 -19.57 4.91
CA ASP A 74 5.37 -19.72 3.65
C ASP A 74 5.36 -18.41 2.87
N LEU A 75 6.01 -18.37 1.71
CA LEU A 75 5.83 -17.27 0.78
C LEU A 75 4.46 -17.35 0.09
N ARG A 76 3.79 -16.22 -0.04
CA ARG A 76 2.54 -16.12 -0.79
C ARG A 76 2.83 -16.12 -2.30
N VAL A 77 2.32 -17.13 -2.99
CA VAL A 77 2.57 -17.36 -4.44
C VAL A 77 1.34 -17.07 -5.31
N GLY A 78 0.19 -16.71 -4.72
CA GLY A 78 -1.01 -16.38 -5.48
C GLY A 78 -2.30 -16.42 -4.65
N LEU A 79 -3.44 -16.63 -5.31
CA LEU A 79 -4.78 -16.62 -4.73
C LEU A 79 -5.25 -17.97 -4.15
N ASP A 80 -4.51 -19.06 -4.38
CA ASP A 80 -4.87 -20.43 -3.96
C ASP A 80 -6.24 -20.88 -4.49
N ILE A 81 -6.46 -20.73 -5.79
CA ILE A 81 -7.72 -21.07 -6.46
C ILE A 81 -7.82 -22.59 -6.60
N ARG A 82 -8.99 -23.16 -6.27
CA ARG A 82 -9.29 -24.58 -6.52
C ARG A 82 -9.61 -24.76 -8.00
N TYR A 83 -8.83 -25.59 -8.69
CA TYR A 83 -9.01 -25.87 -10.12
C TYR A 83 -9.72 -27.19 -10.37
N ASP A 84 -9.22 -28.25 -9.75
CA ASP A 84 -9.86 -29.55 -9.66
C ASP A 84 -10.08 -29.86 -8.18
N ASN A 85 -11.04 -30.74 -7.84
CA ASN A 85 -11.51 -31.04 -6.47
C ASN A 85 -10.42 -31.21 -5.38
N TYR A 86 -9.14 -31.39 -5.75
CA TYR A 86 -8.02 -31.56 -4.84
C TYR A 86 -6.75 -30.72 -5.13
N LYS A 87 -6.66 -29.96 -6.23
CA LYS A 87 -5.45 -29.19 -6.58
C LYS A 87 -5.67 -27.68 -6.48
N LEU A 88 -4.88 -27.04 -5.64
CA LEU A 88 -4.75 -25.59 -5.56
C LEU A 88 -3.76 -25.11 -6.62
N ARG A 89 -4.05 -23.96 -7.23
CA ARG A 89 -3.13 -23.24 -8.11
C ARG A 89 -3.06 -21.78 -7.70
N ASN A 90 -1.99 -21.11 -8.15
CA ASN A 90 -1.73 -19.72 -7.81
C ASN A 90 -2.79 -18.75 -8.35
N GLY A 91 -3.52 -19.14 -9.40
CA GLY A 91 -4.43 -18.24 -10.09
C GLY A 91 -3.70 -17.35 -11.10
N ASN A 92 -4.46 -16.78 -12.00
CA ASN A 92 -4.01 -15.88 -13.06
C ASN A 92 -4.97 -14.70 -13.20
N LEU A 93 -4.66 -13.74 -14.07
CA LEU A 93 -5.46 -12.51 -14.19
C LEU A 93 -6.87 -12.78 -14.73
N ASN A 94 -7.02 -13.81 -15.56
CA ASN A 94 -8.32 -14.24 -16.07
C ASN A 94 -9.23 -14.76 -14.96
N ASP A 95 -8.69 -15.33 -13.88
CA ASP A 95 -9.49 -15.77 -12.75
C ASP A 95 -10.05 -14.59 -11.95
N ILE A 96 -9.24 -13.56 -11.75
CA ILE A 96 -9.70 -12.32 -11.10
C ILE A 96 -10.85 -11.73 -11.93
N TRP A 97 -10.71 -11.72 -13.26
CA TRP A 97 -11.76 -11.27 -14.16
C TRP A 97 -13.02 -12.15 -14.11
N GLU A 98 -12.86 -13.48 -14.09
CA GLU A 98 -13.99 -14.41 -13.99
C GLU A 98 -14.77 -14.23 -12.69
N ILE A 99 -14.07 -14.06 -11.57
CA ILE A 99 -14.68 -13.79 -10.26
C ILE A 99 -15.49 -12.49 -10.34
N LEU A 100 -14.92 -11.41 -10.89
CA LEU A 100 -15.63 -10.14 -11.04
C LEU A 100 -16.89 -10.30 -11.91
N ILE A 101 -16.79 -10.94 -13.08
CA ILE A 101 -17.93 -11.12 -13.98
C ILE A 101 -19.04 -11.93 -13.30
N LYS A 102 -18.71 -13.00 -12.57
CA LYS A 102 -19.70 -13.79 -11.82
C LYS A 102 -20.45 -12.95 -10.81
N LEU A 103 -19.76 -12.08 -10.07
CA LEU A 103 -20.38 -11.20 -9.09
C LEU A 103 -21.21 -10.09 -9.76
N SER A 104 -20.70 -9.49 -10.84
CA SER A 104 -21.38 -8.42 -11.58
C SER A 104 -22.64 -8.86 -12.32
N LYS A 105 -22.85 -10.16 -12.55
CA LYS A 105 -24.12 -10.70 -13.09
C LYS A 105 -25.32 -10.34 -12.22
N GLU A 106 -25.14 -10.32 -10.90
CA GLU A 106 -26.20 -9.98 -9.96
C GLU A 106 -26.37 -8.46 -9.85
N PHE A 107 -25.27 -7.72 -9.78
CA PHE A 107 -25.30 -6.26 -9.63
C PHE A 107 -24.07 -5.57 -10.24
N ASP A 108 -24.24 -4.87 -11.37
CA ASP A 108 -23.12 -4.16 -11.99
C ASP A 108 -22.79 -2.85 -11.25
N LYS A 109 -21.84 -2.91 -10.31
CA LYS A 109 -21.35 -1.73 -9.59
C LYS A 109 -20.65 -0.72 -10.51
N GLY A 110 -20.02 -1.22 -11.58
CA GLY A 110 -19.16 -0.44 -12.46
C GLY A 110 -17.90 0.10 -11.78
N ILE A 111 -17.13 0.86 -12.56
CA ILE A 111 -15.88 1.53 -12.15
C ILE A 111 -16.03 3.00 -12.54
N LEU A 112 -15.81 3.90 -11.59
CA LEU A 112 -15.85 5.35 -11.86
C LEU A 112 -14.43 5.85 -12.11
N ILE A 113 -14.18 6.45 -13.27
CA ILE A 113 -12.87 7.03 -13.63
C ILE A 113 -13.09 8.49 -14.00
N ASN A 114 -12.53 9.42 -13.23
CA ASN A 114 -12.67 10.87 -13.50
C ASN A 114 -14.13 11.31 -13.79
N ASN A 115 -15.07 10.80 -12.99
CA ASN A 115 -16.53 11.00 -13.10
C ASN A 115 -17.24 10.25 -14.25
N GLU A 116 -16.53 9.49 -15.07
CA GLU A 116 -17.12 8.59 -16.06
C GLU A 116 -17.34 7.20 -15.45
N LYS A 117 -18.60 6.72 -15.44
CA LYS A 117 -18.92 5.39 -14.92
C LYS A 117 -18.91 4.37 -16.05
N LEU A 118 -18.01 3.40 -15.96
CA LEU A 118 -17.95 2.25 -16.85
C LEU A 118 -18.62 1.05 -16.20
N SER A 119 -19.56 0.43 -16.89
CA SER A 119 -20.16 -0.83 -16.43
C SER A 119 -19.20 -2.00 -16.69
N ILE A 120 -19.18 -3.00 -15.82
CA ILE A 120 -18.35 -4.20 -16.01
C ILE A 120 -18.79 -4.97 -17.26
N SER A 121 -20.09 -4.98 -17.54
CA SER A 121 -20.68 -5.51 -18.78
C SER A 121 -20.07 -4.87 -20.04
N TYR A 122 -19.95 -3.54 -20.07
CA TYR A 122 -19.39 -2.82 -21.20
C TYR A 122 -17.90 -3.14 -21.39
N ILE A 123 -17.12 -3.17 -20.30
CA ILE A 123 -15.71 -3.55 -20.34
C ILE A 123 -15.56 -4.97 -20.90
N ASN A 124 -16.38 -5.92 -20.42
CA ASN A 124 -16.35 -7.30 -20.90
C ASN A 124 -16.70 -7.40 -22.39
N TYR A 125 -17.66 -6.59 -22.87
CA TYR A 125 -17.99 -6.50 -24.29
C TYR A 125 -16.82 -5.97 -25.14
N CYS A 126 -16.12 -4.94 -24.65
CA CYS A 126 -14.91 -4.43 -25.30
C CYS A 126 -13.83 -5.52 -25.40
N ILE A 127 -13.61 -6.27 -24.32
CA ILE A 127 -12.66 -7.39 -24.32
C ILE A 127 -13.09 -8.46 -25.32
N HIS A 128 -14.37 -8.82 -25.36
CA HIS A 128 -14.87 -9.85 -26.27
C HIS A 128 -14.69 -9.47 -27.74
N THR A 129 -15.10 -8.25 -28.10
CA THR A 129 -15.11 -7.75 -29.49
C THR A 129 -13.73 -7.41 -30.04
N ALA A 130 -12.74 -7.17 -29.19
CA ALA A 130 -11.41 -6.82 -29.66
C ALA A 130 -10.71 -8.04 -30.32
N ASP A 131 -10.36 -7.88 -31.61
CA ASP A 131 -9.63 -8.85 -32.42
C ASP A 131 -8.14 -8.49 -32.47
N PHE A 132 -7.29 -9.37 -31.94
CA PHE A 132 -5.85 -9.18 -31.81
C PHE A 132 -5.06 -10.40 -32.31
N LYS A 133 -5.57 -11.14 -33.30
CA LYS A 133 -4.94 -12.38 -33.81
C LYS A 133 -3.45 -12.30 -34.16
N HIS A 134 -2.93 -11.11 -34.46
CA HIS A 134 -1.53 -10.87 -34.83
C HIS A 134 -0.85 -9.80 -33.96
N VAL A 135 -1.42 -9.51 -32.78
CA VAL A 135 -0.87 -8.53 -31.86
C VAL A 135 -0.46 -9.25 -30.58
N ASN A 136 0.79 -9.10 -30.19
CA ASN A 136 1.34 -9.68 -28.96
C ASN A 136 1.52 -8.63 -27.86
N THR A 137 1.65 -7.36 -28.23
CA THR A 137 1.95 -6.27 -27.29
C THR A 137 1.11 -5.03 -27.57
N ILE A 138 0.58 -4.45 -26.50
CA ILE A 138 -0.11 -3.17 -26.53
C ILE A 138 0.81 -2.10 -25.96
N LEU A 139 1.09 -1.07 -26.74
CA LEU A 139 1.95 0.06 -26.35
C LEU A 139 1.10 1.16 -25.72
N VAL A 140 1.44 1.54 -24.49
CA VAL A 140 0.82 2.62 -23.74
C VAL A 140 1.89 3.64 -23.35
N PRO A 141 1.81 4.90 -23.79
CA PRO A 141 2.72 5.93 -23.30
C PRO A 141 2.59 6.07 -21.78
N LYS A 142 3.71 6.16 -21.05
CA LYS A 142 3.67 6.32 -19.59
C LYS A 142 2.97 7.61 -19.16
N ASN A 143 3.01 8.64 -20.00
CA ASN A 143 2.32 9.92 -19.83
C ASN A 143 0.87 9.91 -20.31
N HIS A 144 0.33 8.79 -20.79
CA HIS A 144 -1.08 8.68 -21.18
C HIS A 144 -1.97 8.97 -19.96
N PRO A 145 -3.03 9.80 -20.12
CA PRO A 145 -3.94 10.10 -19.03
C PRO A 145 -4.63 8.82 -18.53
N LEU A 146 -4.93 8.78 -17.23
CA LEU A 146 -5.65 7.65 -16.64
C LEU A 146 -7.16 7.80 -16.90
N ASP A 147 -7.59 7.40 -18.09
CA ASP A 147 -8.98 7.47 -18.55
C ASP A 147 -9.62 6.08 -18.70
N ALA A 148 -10.87 6.06 -19.18
CA ALA A 148 -11.59 4.82 -19.49
C ALA A 148 -10.83 3.91 -20.46
N LYS A 149 -10.20 4.51 -21.48
CA LYS A 149 -9.47 3.77 -22.51
C LYS A 149 -8.24 3.09 -21.93
N TRP A 150 -7.52 3.76 -21.02
CA TRP A 150 -6.38 3.20 -20.31
C TRP A 150 -6.77 1.92 -19.55
N LEU A 151 -7.85 1.97 -18.75
CA LEU A 151 -8.26 0.81 -17.95
C LEU A 151 -8.77 -0.33 -18.83
N ILE A 152 -9.59 -0.04 -19.84
CA ILE A 152 -10.11 -1.06 -20.76
C ILE A 152 -8.95 -1.73 -21.49
N THR A 153 -7.96 -0.95 -21.95
CA THR A 153 -6.78 -1.47 -22.63
C THR A 153 -5.95 -2.40 -21.74
N LEU A 154 -5.76 -2.01 -20.47
CA LEU A 154 -5.08 -2.84 -19.49
C LEU A 154 -5.79 -4.19 -19.31
N LEU A 155 -7.12 -4.16 -19.12
CA LEU A 155 -7.93 -5.36 -18.89
C LEU A 155 -8.02 -6.25 -20.14
N ILE A 156 -8.05 -5.65 -21.34
CA ILE A 156 -7.87 -6.36 -22.60
C ILE A 156 -6.56 -7.13 -22.59
N GLY A 157 -5.45 -6.47 -22.27
CA GLY A 157 -4.13 -7.10 -22.22
C GLY A 157 -4.10 -8.28 -21.25
N PHE A 158 -4.65 -8.10 -20.05
CA PHE A 158 -4.72 -9.16 -19.04
C PHE A 158 -5.55 -10.36 -19.50
N VAL A 159 -6.77 -10.13 -19.98
CA VAL A 159 -7.71 -11.22 -20.30
C VAL A 159 -7.35 -11.95 -21.59
N LYS A 160 -6.85 -11.23 -22.60
CA LYS A 160 -6.39 -11.77 -23.89
C LYS A 160 -4.93 -12.23 -23.86
N GLN A 161 -4.24 -12.05 -22.72
CA GLN A 161 -2.85 -12.48 -22.50
C GLN A 161 -1.83 -11.79 -23.41
N LEU A 162 -2.07 -10.50 -23.66
CA LEU A 162 -1.17 -9.62 -24.38
C LEU A 162 -0.29 -8.86 -23.38
N THR A 163 0.96 -8.60 -23.75
CA THR A 163 1.83 -7.77 -22.92
C THR A 163 1.39 -6.31 -23.03
N VAL A 164 1.13 -5.66 -21.90
CA VAL A 164 0.89 -4.21 -21.84
C VAL A 164 2.21 -3.51 -21.52
N GLU A 165 2.75 -2.78 -22.48
CA GLU A 165 4.05 -2.10 -22.36
C GLU A 165 3.87 -0.61 -22.16
N PHE A 166 4.22 -0.16 -20.95
CA PHE A 166 4.28 1.25 -20.57
C PHE A 166 5.65 1.81 -20.89
N TYR A 167 5.72 2.65 -21.92
CA TYR A 167 6.99 3.13 -22.47
C TYR A 167 7.19 4.63 -22.25
N ILE A 168 8.46 5.04 -22.15
CA ILE A 168 8.88 6.45 -22.14
C ILE A 168 9.23 6.87 -23.56
N ASP A 169 10.17 6.12 -24.16
CA ASP A 169 10.55 6.24 -25.56
C ASP A 169 9.96 5.07 -26.35
N LEU A 170 9.53 5.31 -27.59
CA LEU A 170 8.91 4.28 -28.41
C LEU A 170 9.92 3.12 -28.61
N PRO A 171 9.53 1.86 -28.35
CA PRO A 171 10.44 0.74 -28.50
C PRO A 171 10.89 0.56 -29.96
N LEU A 172 12.18 0.25 -30.16
CA LEU A 172 12.81 0.12 -31.49
C LEU A 172 12.30 -1.09 -32.30
N THR A 173 11.76 -2.12 -31.64
CA THR A 173 11.23 -3.34 -32.26
C THR A 173 9.70 -3.37 -32.10
N THR A 174 8.97 -3.00 -33.14
CA THR A 174 7.50 -2.87 -33.13
C THR A 174 6.78 -3.98 -33.93
N THR A 175 7.37 -5.17 -34.05
CA THR A 175 6.68 -6.29 -34.71
C THR A 175 5.54 -6.79 -33.82
N ASP A 176 4.34 -6.95 -34.38
CA ASP A 176 3.12 -7.42 -33.70
C ASP A 176 2.68 -6.52 -32.52
N THR A 177 2.87 -5.21 -32.65
CA THR A 177 2.44 -4.23 -31.63
C THR A 177 1.27 -3.39 -32.09
N ILE A 178 0.37 -3.02 -31.16
CA ILE A 178 -0.66 -2.00 -31.40
C ILE A 178 -0.51 -0.86 -30.39
N HIS A 179 -0.68 0.37 -30.84
CA HIS A 179 -0.69 1.52 -29.94
C HIS A 179 -2.07 1.71 -29.30
N ILE A 180 -2.14 2.15 -28.04
CA ILE A 180 -3.41 2.42 -27.34
C ILE A 180 -4.34 3.35 -28.14
N SER A 181 -3.77 4.33 -28.85
CA SER A 181 -4.54 5.24 -29.71
C SER A 181 -5.31 4.50 -30.82
N ASP A 182 -4.76 3.42 -31.35
CA ASP A 182 -5.32 2.69 -32.49
C ASP A 182 -6.39 1.68 -32.08
N ILE A 183 -6.49 1.37 -30.78
CA ILE A 183 -7.55 0.52 -30.24
C ILE A 183 -8.89 1.25 -30.37
N LYS A 184 -9.78 0.69 -31.20
CA LYS A 184 -11.14 1.17 -31.38
C LYS A 184 -12.06 0.50 -30.36
N LEU A 185 -12.57 1.29 -29.42
CA LEU A 185 -13.55 0.81 -28.45
C LEU A 185 -14.97 0.91 -29.04
N PRO A 186 -15.83 -0.10 -28.83
CA PRO A 186 -17.24 -0.03 -29.19
C PRO A 186 -17.94 1.16 -28.52
N ASN A 187 -19.03 1.65 -29.11
CA ASN A 187 -19.82 2.71 -28.51
C ASN A 187 -20.46 2.24 -27.19
N VAL A 188 -20.34 3.03 -26.12
CA VAL A 188 -20.94 2.77 -24.80
C VAL A 188 -22.46 2.57 -24.88
N ASN A 189 -23.11 3.21 -25.85
CA ASN A 189 -24.56 3.13 -26.03
C ASN A 189 -25.04 1.87 -26.78
N ASP A 190 -24.14 1.00 -27.25
CA ASP A 190 -24.53 -0.26 -27.89
C ASP A 190 -25.33 -1.14 -26.91
N ASP A 191 -26.56 -1.47 -27.28
CA ASP A 191 -27.46 -2.27 -26.43
C ASP A 191 -26.91 -3.67 -26.14
N LYS A 192 -26.07 -4.21 -27.04
CA LYS A 192 -25.36 -5.48 -26.80
C LYS A 192 -24.32 -5.37 -25.70
N ALA A 193 -23.73 -4.19 -25.51
CA ALA A 193 -22.70 -3.98 -24.52
C ALA A 193 -23.26 -3.88 -23.08
N LYS A 194 -24.51 -3.44 -22.93
CA LYS A 194 -25.15 -3.19 -21.62
C LYS A 194 -25.41 -4.45 -20.77
N ARG A 195 -25.33 -5.66 -21.36
CA ARG A 195 -25.65 -6.92 -20.66
C ARG A 195 -24.69 -8.08 -20.95
N PHE A 196 -23.47 -7.78 -21.41
CA PHE A 196 -22.53 -8.83 -21.79
C PHE A 196 -21.74 -9.37 -20.58
N PHE A 197 -22.28 -10.38 -19.89
CA PHE A 197 -21.66 -11.02 -18.72
C PHE A 197 -21.16 -12.45 -19.00
N GLU A 198 -20.98 -12.81 -20.27
CA GLU A 198 -20.45 -14.11 -20.64
C GLU A 198 -18.92 -14.06 -20.63
N PHE A 199 -18.34 -14.77 -19.68
CA PHE A 199 -16.92 -15.05 -19.63
C PHE A 199 -16.71 -16.37 -18.88
N THR A 200 -15.86 -17.24 -19.41
CA THR A 200 -15.49 -18.49 -18.75
C THR A 200 -14.01 -18.71 -18.95
N ASN A 201 -13.27 -18.79 -17.85
CA ASN A 201 -11.84 -19.03 -17.93
C ASN A 201 -11.57 -20.52 -18.10
N VAL A 202 -11.47 -20.98 -19.35
CA VAL A 202 -10.94 -22.32 -19.63
C VAL A 202 -9.44 -22.32 -19.35
N TYR A 203 -9.03 -22.83 -18.20
CA TYR A 203 -7.63 -22.87 -17.80
C TYR A 203 -6.80 -23.74 -18.74
N THR A 204 -5.63 -23.23 -19.09
CA THR A 204 -4.54 -24.03 -19.68
C THR A 204 -3.23 -23.63 -19.01
N PRO A 205 -2.24 -24.53 -18.85
CA PRO A 205 -0.95 -24.18 -18.26
C PRO A 205 -0.18 -23.07 -18.99
N ALA A 206 -0.49 -22.84 -20.27
CA ALA A 206 0.06 -21.73 -21.03
C ALA A 206 -0.43 -20.36 -20.52
N LYS A 207 -1.64 -20.30 -19.94
CA LYS A 207 -2.24 -19.06 -19.42
C LYS A 207 -1.51 -18.48 -18.22
N ASP A 208 -0.75 -19.30 -17.50
CA ASP A 208 0.04 -18.85 -16.35
C ASP A 208 1.43 -18.33 -16.77
N LYS A 209 1.79 -18.51 -18.04
CA LYS A 209 3.06 -18.07 -18.63
C LYS A 209 2.87 -16.73 -19.36
N GLY A 210 4.00 -16.07 -19.61
CA GLY A 210 4.05 -14.83 -20.40
C GLY A 210 4.17 -13.58 -19.55
N ILE A 211 4.51 -12.49 -20.23
CA ILE A 211 4.69 -11.15 -19.65
C ILE A 211 3.35 -10.44 -19.71
N ALA A 212 2.80 -10.07 -18.56
CA ALA A 212 1.56 -9.31 -18.47
C ALA A 212 1.82 -7.81 -18.64
N ILE A 213 2.89 -7.30 -18.01
CA ILE A 213 3.24 -5.88 -18.03
C ILE A 213 4.72 -5.72 -18.29
N ARG A 214 5.07 -4.74 -19.12
CA ARG A 214 6.44 -4.24 -19.26
C ARG A 214 6.47 -2.76 -18.89
N LEU A 215 7.31 -2.36 -17.94
CA LEU A 215 7.42 -0.97 -17.47
C LEU A 215 8.80 -0.41 -17.78
N HIS A 216 8.82 0.74 -18.48
CA HIS A 216 10.05 1.51 -18.69
C HIS A 216 10.30 2.46 -17.52
N ASN A 217 11.54 2.47 -17.05
CA ASN A 217 12.01 3.34 -16.00
C ASN A 217 13.37 3.94 -16.39
N ASN A 218 13.48 5.25 -16.27
CA ASN A 218 14.74 5.97 -16.49
C ASN A 218 15.54 5.98 -15.19
N ILE A 219 16.71 5.34 -15.19
CA ILE A 219 17.58 5.29 -14.00
C ILE A 219 18.50 6.50 -13.98
N SER A 220 19.09 6.83 -15.13
CA SER A 220 20.02 7.96 -15.30
C SER A 220 20.18 8.29 -16.78
N ASN A 221 20.85 9.39 -17.11
CA ASN A 221 21.08 9.81 -18.49
C ASN A 221 21.72 8.69 -19.33
N GLY A 222 21.00 8.19 -20.33
CA GLY A 222 21.45 7.11 -21.22
C GLY A 222 21.28 5.69 -20.70
N ILE A 223 20.74 5.51 -19.48
CA ILE A 223 20.46 4.19 -18.87
C ILE A 223 18.96 4.08 -18.58
N ASN A 224 18.29 3.33 -19.45
CA ASN A 224 16.91 2.93 -19.28
C ASN A 224 16.86 1.52 -18.69
N SER A 225 15.85 1.24 -17.88
CA SER A 225 15.54 -0.09 -17.39
C SER A 225 14.15 -0.47 -17.81
N ILE A 226 14.02 -1.70 -18.28
CA ILE A 226 12.75 -2.30 -18.68
C ILE A 226 12.48 -3.42 -17.69
N VAL A 227 11.35 -3.34 -17.00
CA VAL A 227 10.94 -4.36 -16.04
C VAL A 227 9.79 -5.17 -16.62
N GLU A 228 9.95 -6.48 -16.69
CA GLU A 228 8.94 -7.43 -17.16
C GLU A 228 8.28 -8.14 -15.98
N PHE A 229 6.97 -8.02 -15.88
CA PHE A 229 6.15 -8.68 -14.88
C PHE A 229 5.27 -9.74 -15.53
N THR A 230 5.36 -10.96 -15.02
CA THR A 230 4.46 -12.06 -15.35
C THR A 230 3.11 -11.90 -14.66
N GLN A 231 2.13 -12.69 -15.07
CA GLN A 231 0.83 -12.76 -14.37
C GLN A 231 0.99 -13.17 -12.91
N LEU A 232 1.90 -14.11 -12.63
CA LEU A 232 2.18 -14.59 -11.28
C LEU A 232 2.66 -13.46 -10.37
N ASN A 233 3.48 -12.53 -10.90
CA ASN A 233 3.95 -11.39 -10.13
C ASN A 233 2.82 -10.51 -9.63
N ILE A 234 1.88 -10.19 -10.52
CA ILE A 234 0.74 -9.33 -10.22
C ILE A 234 -0.24 -10.04 -9.28
N VAL A 235 -0.57 -11.30 -9.55
CA VAL A 235 -1.49 -12.09 -8.72
C VAL A 235 -0.94 -12.32 -7.31
N SER A 236 0.37 -12.55 -7.18
CA SER A 236 1.04 -12.65 -5.88
C SER A 236 0.98 -11.35 -5.10
N ALA A 237 1.09 -10.19 -5.77
CA ALA A 237 0.97 -8.89 -5.12
C ALA A 237 -0.46 -8.64 -4.63
N VAL A 238 -1.47 -8.90 -5.48
CA VAL A 238 -2.89 -8.79 -5.13
C VAL A 238 -3.23 -9.70 -3.94
N ALA A 239 -2.76 -10.94 -3.97
CA ALA A 239 -2.99 -11.87 -2.86
C ALA A 239 -2.34 -11.40 -1.55
N SER A 240 -1.12 -10.86 -1.62
CA SER A 240 -0.46 -10.24 -0.46
C SER A 240 -1.28 -9.08 0.09
N THR A 241 -1.73 -8.15 -0.76
CA THR A 241 -2.55 -7.00 -0.36
C THR A 241 -3.85 -7.46 0.31
N LEU A 242 -4.56 -8.44 -0.26
CA LEU A 242 -5.78 -9.00 0.35
C LEU A 242 -5.55 -9.60 1.74
N LYS A 243 -4.42 -10.29 1.94
CA LYS A 243 -4.09 -10.91 3.24
C LYS A 243 -3.54 -9.92 4.26
N HIS A 244 -3.07 -8.76 3.82
CA HIS A 244 -2.70 -7.66 4.72
C HIS A 244 -3.91 -6.85 5.21
N LEU A 245 -5.06 -6.94 4.52
CA LEU A 245 -6.31 -6.41 5.05
C LEU A 245 -6.71 -7.17 6.33
N PRO A 246 -7.20 -6.48 7.37
CA PRO A 246 -7.87 -7.18 8.46
C PRO A 246 -9.14 -7.85 7.89
N ASN A 247 -9.67 -8.90 8.53
CA ASN A 247 -10.78 -9.75 8.06
C ASN A 247 -11.48 -9.20 6.79
N SER A 248 -11.05 -9.69 5.62
CA SER A 248 -11.41 -9.17 4.30
C SER A 248 -12.92 -8.97 4.12
N ASP A 249 -13.73 -9.82 4.76
CA ASP A 249 -15.20 -9.75 4.78
C ASP A 249 -15.73 -8.40 5.29
N LYS A 250 -14.97 -7.67 6.11
CA LYS A 250 -15.34 -6.34 6.61
C LYS A 250 -15.32 -5.26 5.52
N TYR A 251 -14.53 -5.47 4.47
CA TYR A 251 -14.37 -4.55 3.35
C TYR A 251 -15.03 -5.06 2.07
N TYR A 252 -15.60 -6.27 2.11
CA TYR A 252 -16.36 -6.80 0.98
C TYR A 252 -17.53 -5.88 0.63
N GLY A 253 -17.68 -5.59 -0.65
CA GLY A 253 -18.72 -4.71 -1.17
C GLY A 253 -18.52 -3.21 -0.91
N SER A 254 -17.44 -2.82 -0.22
CA SER A 254 -17.20 -1.44 0.20
C SER A 254 -16.67 -0.55 -0.92
N LYS A 255 -16.68 0.77 -0.71
CA LYS A 255 -16.18 1.75 -1.68
C LYS A 255 -14.66 1.93 -1.55
N LEU A 256 -13.93 1.71 -2.65
CA LEU A 256 -12.48 1.84 -2.78
C LEU A 256 -12.16 3.02 -3.70
N THR A 257 -11.48 4.02 -3.16
CA THR A 257 -10.98 5.16 -3.95
C THR A 257 -9.48 5.03 -4.15
N ILE A 258 -9.03 5.15 -5.38
CA ILE A 258 -7.63 5.13 -5.79
C ILE A 258 -7.32 6.50 -6.38
N ILE A 259 -6.45 7.23 -5.70
CA ILE A 259 -5.95 8.50 -6.17
C ILE A 259 -4.72 8.22 -7.00
N SER A 260 -4.85 8.50 -8.29
CA SER A 260 -3.90 8.11 -9.30
C SER A 260 -2.77 9.11 -9.48
N SER A 261 -1.59 8.54 -9.70
CA SER A 261 -0.42 9.20 -10.27
C SER A 261 0.15 8.21 -11.29
N ASN A 262 0.54 8.66 -12.47
CA ASN A 262 1.21 7.80 -13.47
C ASN A 262 2.69 8.20 -13.61
N GLN A 263 3.28 8.81 -12.57
CA GLN A 263 4.63 9.39 -12.65
C GLN A 263 5.71 8.31 -12.54
N SER A 264 5.53 7.34 -11.65
CA SER A 264 6.49 6.28 -11.38
C SER A 264 5.96 4.88 -11.73
N ASN A 265 6.86 3.89 -11.79
CA ASN A 265 6.45 2.49 -11.95
C ASN A 265 5.66 2.01 -10.72
N GLU A 266 6.08 2.47 -9.55
CA GLU A 266 5.42 2.18 -8.28
C GLU A 266 3.96 2.66 -8.28
N ASP A 267 3.69 3.85 -8.83
CA ASP A 267 2.33 4.37 -8.89
C ASP A 267 1.43 3.54 -9.84
N ILE A 268 1.95 3.19 -11.03
CA ILE A 268 1.23 2.32 -11.98
C ILE A 268 0.95 0.97 -11.34
N ASN A 269 1.95 0.36 -10.69
CA ASN A 269 1.79 -0.90 -9.97
C ASN A 269 0.76 -0.80 -8.85
N ASP A 270 0.72 0.29 -8.08
CA ASP A 270 -0.28 0.49 -7.04
C ASP A 270 -1.69 0.53 -7.63
N ILE A 271 -1.92 1.36 -8.66
CA ILE A 271 -3.23 1.46 -9.33
C ILE A 271 -3.72 0.08 -9.80
N ILE A 272 -2.82 -0.71 -10.41
CA ILE A 272 -3.15 -2.04 -10.91
C ILE A 272 -3.48 -2.99 -9.75
N VAL A 273 -2.62 -3.08 -8.74
CA VAL A 273 -2.82 -3.97 -7.59
C VAL A 273 -4.08 -3.61 -6.81
N LYS A 274 -4.33 -2.33 -6.55
CA LYS A 274 -5.51 -1.87 -5.80
C LYS A 274 -6.79 -2.07 -6.60
N THR A 275 -6.78 -1.81 -7.91
CA THR A 275 -7.93 -2.09 -8.79
C THR A 275 -8.29 -3.59 -8.76
N LEU A 276 -7.30 -4.46 -8.97
CA LEU A 276 -7.51 -5.91 -8.95
C LEU A 276 -7.91 -6.43 -7.56
N THR A 277 -7.36 -5.85 -6.49
CA THR A 277 -7.79 -6.13 -5.11
C THR A 277 -9.26 -5.72 -4.91
N GLY A 278 -9.66 -4.56 -5.44
CA GLY A 278 -11.04 -4.08 -5.42
C GLY A 278 -12.00 -5.03 -6.15
N PHE A 279 -11.59 -5.64 -7.25
CA PHE A 279 -12.39 -6.65 -7.94
C PHE A 279 -12.69 -7.86 -7.04
N LEU A 280 -11.69 -8.38 -6.33
CA LEU A 280 -11.84 -9.53 -5.44
C LEU A 280 -12.63 -9.19 -4.16
N LEU A 281 -12.61 -7.94 -3.72
CA LEU A 281 -13.47 -7.43 -2.65
C LEU A 281 -14.87 -7.04 -3.13
N TYR A 282 -15.14 -7.13 -4.44
CA TYR A 282 -16.36 -6.63 -5.06
C TYR A 282 -16.68 -5.18 -4.68
N SER A 283 -15.65 -4.36 -4.61
CA SER A 283 -15.73 -2.96 -4.21
C SER A 283 -16.32 -2.09 -5.32
N GLU A 284 -16.97 -1.00 -4.94
CA GLU A 284 -17.21 0.11 -5.88
C GLU A 284 -15.89 0.87 -6.03
N ILE A 285 -15.29 0.80 -7.22
CA ILE A 285 -13.96 1.36 -7.48
C ILE A 285 -14.10 2.76 -8.07
N ILE A 286 -13.44 3.72 -7.44
CA ILE A 286 -13.29 5.08 -7.94
C ILE A 286 -11.81 5.34 -8.19
N ILE A 287 -11.49 5.78 -9.41
CA ILE A 287 -10.17 6.18 -9.83
C ILE A 287 -10.22 7.67 -10.19
N THR A 288 -9.38 8.48 -9.55
CA THR A 288 -9.33 9.92 -9.81
C THR A 288 -7.91 10.46 -9.67
N ASP A 289 -7.57 11.51 -10.41
CA ASP A 289 -6.33 12.28 -10.24
C ASP A 289 -6.48 13.45 -9.23
N ARG A 290 -7.72 13.75 -8.80
CA ARG A 290 -8.05 14.89 -7.95
C ARG A 290 -7.94 14.56 -6.47
N VAL A 291 -6.85 15.00 -5.85
CA VAL A 291 -6.60 14.82 -4.42
C VAL A 291 -7.48 15.76 -3.57
N SER A 292 -7.92 16.89 -4.14
CA SER A 292 -8.79 17.87 -3.47
C SER A 292 -10.09 17.25 -2.96
N ILE A 293 -10.57 16.21 -3.64
CA ILE A 293 -11.77 15.44 -3.29
C ILE A 293 -11.69 14.83 -1.88
N ILE A 294 -10.48 14.60 -1.34
CA ILE A 294 -10.32 14.13 0.04
C ILE A 294 -10.69 15.22 1.06
N ASN A 295 -10.38 16.48 0.74
CA ASN A 295 -10.43 17.62 1.65
C ASN A 295 -11.67 18.50 1.48
N GLU A 296 -12.53 18.22 0.50
CA GLU A 296 -13.84 18.87 0.37
C GLU A 296 -14.66 18.53 1.62
N ILE A 297 -14.56 19.42 2.62
CA ILE A 297 -15.46 19.51 3.76
C ILE A 297 -16.64 20.32 3.22
N ASP A 298 -17.56 19.66 2.52
CA ASP A 298 -18.88 20.25 2.39
C ASP A 298 -19.54 20.06 3.75
N ASP A 299 -19.69 21.17 4.47
CA ASP A 299 -20.04 21.21 5.90
C ASP A 299 -21.40 20.59 6.25
N GLU A 300 -22.22 20.17 5.29
CA GLU A 300 -23.47 19.44 5.56
C GLU A 300 -23.79 18.31 4.55
N ASP A 301 -22.95 18.07 3.53
CA ASP A 301 -23.25 17.08 2.49
C ASP A 301 -22.49 15.75 2.69
N LEU A 302 -23.27 14.67 2.71
CA LEU A 302 -22.84 13.26 2.67
C LEU A 302 -22.03 12.89 1.39
N SER A 303 -21.64 13.86 0.57
CA SER A 303 -21.04 13.70 -0.76
C SER A 303 -19.52 13.54 -0.76
N SER A 304 -18.81 14.02 0.27
CA SER A 304 -17.35 14.00 0.25
C SER A 304 -16.80 12.57 0.23
N LEU A 305 -15.91 12.32 -0.72
CA LEU A 305 -15.44 10.97 -1.04
C LEU A 305 -14.64 10.36 0.12
N SER A 306 -13.99 11.20 0.94
CA SER A 306 -13.31 10.80 2.17
C SER A 306 -14.28 10.29 3.25
N ASN A 307 -15.54 10.70 3.20
CA ASN A 307 -16.61 10.25 4.09
C ASN A 307 -17.34 9.00 3.58
N THR A 308 -17.45 8.84 2.26
CA THR A 308 -18.12 7.68 1.64
C THR A 308 -17.20 6.49 1.40
N SER A 309 -15.90 6.72 1.19
CA SER A 309 -14.94 5.65 0.89
C SER A 309 -14.50 4.91 2.16
N SER A 310 -14.56 3.58 2.11
CA SER A 310 -14.06 2.74 3.19
C SER A 310 -12.57 2.47 3.06
N ILE A 311 -12.06 2.43 1.83
CA ILE A 311 -10.64 2.29 1.52
C ILE A 311 -10.23 3.44 0.59
N ILE A 312 -9.11 4.09 0.89
CA ILE A 312 -8.51 5.13 0.06
C ILE A 312 -7.05 4.74 -0.19
N SER A 313 -6.58 4.73 -1.44
CA SER A 313 -5.16 4.63 -1.79
C SER A 313 -4.69 5.94 -2.38
N LEU A 314 -3.52 6.44 -1.97
CA LEU A 314 -2.95 7.65 -2.52
C LEU A 314 -1.41 7.68 -2.47
N PRO A 315 -0.76 8.37 -3.40
CA PRO A 315 0.68 8.58 -3.37
C PRO A 315 1.09 9.62 -2.33
N GLU A 316 2.19 9.39 -1.62
CA GLU A 316 2.78 10.33 -0.66
C GLU A 316 3.10 11.69 -1.29
N SER A 317 3.50 11.71 -2.58
CA SER A 317 3.82 12.93 -3.33
C SER A 317 2.63 13.88 -3.49
N GLN A 318 1.42 13.34 -3.57
CA GLN A 318 0.21 14.15 -3.71
C GLN A 318 -0.37 14.59 -2.37
N LEU A 319 -0.15 13.81 -1.31
CA LEU A 319 -0.62 14.14 0.03
C LEU A 319 -0.04 15.47 0.53
N MET A 320 1.22 15.75 0.19
CA MET A 320 1.90 16.99 0.58
C MET A 320 1.21 18.25 0.05
N LYS A 321 0.51 18.17 -1.08
CA LYS A 321 -0.26 19.30 -1.65
C LYS A 321 -1.49 19.66 -0.81
N VAL A 322 -1.90 18.73 0.06
CA VAL A 322 -3.20 18.74 0.76
C VAL A 322 -3.04 18.88 2.28
N PHE A 323 -1.82 18.63 2.79
CA PHE A 323 -1.49 18.65 4.22
C PHE A 323 -0.77 19.91 4.73
N THR A 324 -0.67 20.97 3.93
CA THR A 324 -0.07 22.25 4.34
C THR A 324 -1.05 23.06 5.19
N GLY A 325 -1.23 22.67 6.45
CA GLY A 325 -2.03 23.43 7.41
C GLY A 325 -1.75 22.96 8.82
N HIS A 326 -0.97 23.74 9.58
CA HIS A 326 -0.80 23.51 11.01
C HIS A 326 -1.96 24.19 11.74
N SER A 327 -3.09 23.51 11.87
CA SER A 327 -4.08 23.90 12.88
C SER A 327 -3.55 23.46 14.25
N SER A 328 -3.55 24.35 15.24
CA SER A 328 -3.25 23.99 16.61
C SER A 328 -4.19 22.86 17.07
N ASP A 329 -3.63 21.74 17.52
CA ASP A 329 -4.43 20.61 18.02
C ASP A 329 -5.29 21.10 19.21
N THR A 330 -6.59 20.84 19.15
CA THR A 330 -7.50 21.00 20.30
C THR A 330 -7.11 20.03 21.44
N ILE A 331 -7.51 20.32 22.69
CA ILE A 331 -7.25 19.44 23.85
C ILE A 331 -7.73 18.00 23.58
N LEU A 332 -8.89 17.85 22.94
CA LEU A 332 -9.41 16.54 22.56
C LEU A 332 -8.49 15.83 21.55
N GLN A 333 -7.99 16.52 20.54
CA GLN A 333 -7.04 15.96 19.57
C GLN A 333 -5.72 15.59 20.23
N LEU A 334 -5.23 16.36 21.21
CA LEU A 334 -4.04 16.01 21.98
C LEU A 334 -4.24 14.69 22.75
N ILE A 335 -5.40 14.52 23.41
CA ILE A 335 -5.74 13.27 24.11
C ILE A 335 -5.86 12.11 23.12
N GLN A 336 -6.53 12.30 21.99
CA GLN A 336 -6.67 11.27 20.96
C GLN A 336 -5.32 10.89 20.36
N ARG A 337 -4.43 11.86 20.14
CA ARG A 337 -3.06 11.63 19.70
C ARG A 337 -2.28 10.83 20.73
N TYR A 338 -2.40 11.18 22.01
CA TYR A 338 -1.78 10.41 23.10
C TYR A 338 -2.28 8.96 23.14
N LEU A 339 -3.57 8.72 22.94
CA LEU A 339 -4.12 7.36 22.83
C LEU A 339 -3.50 6.61 21.65
N LEU A 340 -3.34 7.27 20.49
CA LEU A 340 -2.68 6.68 19.34
C LEU A 340 -1.22 6.31 19.67
N THR A 341 -0.43 7.22 20.24
CA THR A 341 0.97 6.91 20.58
C THR A 341 1.10 5.74 21.55
N ARG A 342 0.06 5.46 22.35
CA ARG A 342 -0.04 4.31 23.26
C ARG A 342 -0.63 3.03 22.65
N GLY A 343 -1.04 3.05 21.38
CA GLY A 343 -1.59 1.86 20.72
C GLY A 343 -3.07 1.64 20.99
N VAL A 344 -3.84 2.69 21.32
CA VAL A 344 -5.30 2.68 21.37
C VAL A 344 -5.90 3.54 20.24
N PHE A 345 -6.70 2.94 19.36
CA PHE A 345 -7.35 3.64 18.26
C PHE A 345 -8.67 4.24 18.76
N PRO A 346 -8.83 5.57 18.82
CA PRO A 346 -9.98 6.19 19.49
C PRO A 346 -11.29 6.07 18.70
N PHE A 347 -11.23 5.77 17.40
CA PHE A 347 -12.40 5.76 16.50
C PHE A 347 -12.94 4.33 16.27
N LYS A 348 -13.29 3.61 17.35
CA LYS A 348 -13.74 2.20 17.26
C LYS A 348 -15.17 2.03 16.69
N LYS A 349 -16.00 3.09 16.67
CA LYS A 349 -17.37 3.08 16.13
C LYS A 349 -17.36 3.23 14.59
N LYS A 350 -18.22 2.46 13.90
CA LYS A 350 -18.27 2.30 12.42
C LYS A 350 -18.48 3.64 11.67
N PRO A 351 -18.07 3.75 10.38
CA PRO A 351 -17.39 2.75 9.55
C PRO A 351 -15.86 2.76 9.68
N ARG A 352 -15.23 1.59 9.53
CA ARG A 352 -13.77 1.42 9.65
C ARG A 352 -13.09 1.88 8.36
N LYS A 353 -12.60 3.12 8.34
CA LYS A 353 -11.87 3.66 7.20
C LYS A 353 -10.41 3.18 7.19
N LEU A 354 -9.90 2.87 6.00
CA LEU A 354 -8.52 2.48 5.75
C LEU A 354 -7.93 3.40 4.68
N MET A 355 -6.70 3.86 4.91
CA MET A 355 -5.95 4.70 4.00
C MET A 355 -4.60 4.07 3.73
N TYR A 356 -4.32 3.78 2.47
CA TYR A 356 -3.01 3.39 1.96
C TYR A 356 -2.29 4.63 1.47
N ILE A 357 -1.05 4.80 1.93
CA ILE A 357 -0.15 5.84 1.47
C ILE A 357 1.07 5.15 0.88
N HIS A 358 1.19 5.17 -0.44
CA HIS A 358 2.29 4.51 -1.12
C HIS A 358 3.40 5.51 -1.48
N GLY A 359 4.64 5.03 -1.46
CA GLY A 359 5.83 5.78 -1.84
C GLY A 359 6.97 4.85 -2.22
N SER A 360 8.07 5.41 -2.72
CA SER A 360 9.26 4.62 -3.06
C SER A 360 10.19 4.51 -1.86
N ILE A 361 10.74 3.32 -1.62
CA ILE A 361 11.75 3.08 -0.57
C ILE A 361 13.03 3.93 -0.79
N ASN A 362 13.30 4.33 -2.03
CA ASN A 362 14.42 5.20 -2.39
C ASN A 362 14.16 6.67 -2.09
N SER A 363 12.89 7.06 -1.98
CA SER A 363 12.52 8.44 -1.75
C SER A 363 12.59 8.77 -0.27
N LYS A 364 13.16 9.94 0.08
CA LYS A 364 13.11 10.44 1.44
C LYS A 364 11.66 10.75 1.78
N SER A 365 11.03 9.86 2.55
CA SER A 365 9.67 10.11 3.00
C SER A 365 9.60 11.40 3.84
N THR A 366 8.58 12.20 3.57
CA THR A 366 8.22 13.41 4.32
C THR A 366 7.33 13.09 5.51
N LEU A 367 6.65 11.93 5.50
CA LEU A 367 5.71 11.52 6.55
C LEU A 367 6.39 10.71 7.65
N GLY A 368 6.59 11.33 8.82
CA GLY A 368 6.92 10.66 10.06
C GLY A 368 5.67 10.13 10.79
N TYR A 369 5.89 9.54 11.97
CA TYR A 369 4.79 9.01 12.80
C TYR A 369 3.82 10.08 13.27
N TYR A 370 4.31 11.30 13.51
CA TYR A 370 3.47 12.42 13.89
C TYR A 370 2.48 12.77 12.77
N GLU A 371 2.96 12.90 11.54
CA GLU A 371 2.15 13.18 10.35
C GLU A 371 1.17 12.04 10.08
N LEU A 372 1.61 10.78 10.17
CA LEU A 372 0.75 9.61 10.04
C LEU A 372 -0.36 9.59 11.10
N ASN A 373 -0.07 10.00 12.34
CA ASN A 373 -1.10 10.11 13.38
C ASN A 373 -2.03 11.32 13.15
N SER A 374 -1.52 12.44 12.61
CA SER A 374 -2.36 13.57 12.19
C SER A 374 -3.36 13.14 11.10
N LEU A 375 -2.93 12.32 10.14
CA LEU A 375 -3.78 11.71 9.12
C LEU A 375 -4.88 10.83 9.74
N ARG A 376 -4.50 9.96 10.68
CA ARG A 376 -5.45 9.09 11.40
C ARG A 376 -6.50 9.89 12.16
N LEU A 377 -6.11 10.99 12.80
CA LEU A 377 -7.03 11.88 13.52
C LEU A 377 -7.96 12.62 12.58
N ARG A 378 -7.41 13.22 11.52
CA ARG A 378 -8.17 14.03 10.56
C ARG A 378 -9.25 13.22 9.84
N TYR A 379 -8.89 12.04 9.33
CA TYR A 379 -9.81 11.22 8.56
C TYR A 379 -10.53 10.14 9.38
N LYS A 380 -10.23 10.06 10.69
CA LYS A 380 -10.72 8.99 11.57
C LYS A 380 -10.47 7.61 10.98
N SER A 381 -9.37 7.46 10.25
CA SER A 381 -9.00 6.27 9.47
C SER A 381 -7.77 5.61 10.05
N ARG A 382 -7.59 4.34 9.74
CA ARG A 382 -6.28 3.70 9.91
C ARG A 382 -5.45 3.95 8.68
N VAL A 383 -4.17 4.22 8.90
CA VAL A 383 -3.23 4.55 7.84
C VAL A 383 -2.19 3.43 7.76
N ILE A 384 -2.04 2.86 6.57
CA ILE A 384 -0.98 1.93 6.20
C ILE A 384 -0.07 2.67 5.22
N LYS A 385 1.21 2.80 5.58
CA LYS A 385 2.24 3.31 4.68
C LYS A 385 2.90 2.13 3.98
N GLU A 386 2.98 2.21 2.66
CA GLU A 386 3.51 1.20 1.75
C GLU A 386 4.76 1.74 1.05
N LEU A 387 5.87 1.03 1.17
CA LEU A 387 7.13 1.36 0.49
C LEU A 387 7.39 0.35 -0.62
N GLY A 388 7.23 0.79 -1.87
CA GLY A 388 7.50 0.03 -3.08
C GLY A 388 8.89 0.31 -3.65
N TYR A 389 9.19 -0.37 -4.75
CA TYR A 389 10.39 -0.16 -5.56
C TYR A 389 10.08 -0.47 -7.02
N TYR A 390 10.74 0.23 -7.95
CA TYR A 390 10.34 0.29 -9.37
C TYR A 390 10.20 -1.06 -10.09
N ASN A 391 10.88 -2.12 -9.62
CA ASN A 391 10.83 -3.46 -10.21
C ASN A 391 10.11 -4.51 -9.34
N VAL A 392 9.36 -4.08 -8.34
CA VAL A 392 8.52 -4.93 -7.48
C VAL A 392 7.06 -4.51 -7.62
N VAL A 393 6.17 -5.47 -7.84
CA VAL A 393 4.72 -5.22 -7.83
C VAL A 393 4.21 -5.23 -6.38
N GLY A 394 3.62 -4.11 -5.95
CA GLY A 394 3.18 -3.93 -4.56
C GLY A 394 4.32 -3.52 -3.60
N PRO A 395 4.02 -3.38 -2.30
CA PRO A 395 5.01 -2.95 -1.32
C PRO A 395 6.06 -4.02 -1.03
N ILE A 396 7.27 -3.58 -0.69
CA ILE A 396 8.28 -4.43 -0.04
C ILE A 396 8.04 -4.42 1.47
N ILE A 397 7.88 -3.22 2.03
CA ILE A 397 7.65 -2.99 3.45
C ILE A 397 6.38 -2.17 3.62
N LEU A 398 5.57 -2.49 4.62
CA LEU A 398 4.38 -1.74 4.96
C LEU A 398 4.17 -1.64 6.47
N THR A 399 3.60 -0.55 6.96
CA THR A 399 3.23 -0.46 8.38
C THR A 399 2.07 -1.39 8.72
N ASP A 400 2.07 -1.98 9.92
CA ASP A 400 0.95 -2.82 10.32
C ASP A 400 -0.35 -2.01 10.54
N TYR A 401 -1.50 -2.63 10.27
CA TYR A 401 -2.83 -2.04 10.47
C TYR A 401 -3.08 -1.54 11.92
N ASN A 402 -2.41 -2.15 12.90
CA ASN A 402 -2.50 -1.81 14.32
C ASN A 402 -1.26 -1.07 14.85
N ASP A 403 -0.37 -0.61 13.97
CA ASP A 403 0.83 0.11 14.36
C ASP A 403 0.68 1.62 14.14
N TYR A 404 0.41 2.32 15.23
CA TYR A 404 0.31 3.78 15.31
C TYR A 404 1.01 4.33 16.56
N ARG A 405 1.82 3.47 17.21
CA ARG A 405 2.63 3.80 18.38
C ARG A 405 3.81 4.65 17.97
N GLN A 406 4.12 5.65 18.78
CA GLN A 406 5.36 6.39 18.69
C GLN A 406 6.28 5.84 19.78
N PHE A 407 7.39 5.24 19.38
CA PHE A 407 8.39 4.77 20.33
C PHE A 407 9.38 5.90 20.57
N ASP A 408 9.24 6.59 21.69
CA ASP A 408 10.18 7.62 22.09
C ASP A 408 11.58 7.02 22.33
N LYS A 409 12.62 7.73 21.88
CA LYS A 409 14.05 7.61 22.26
C LYS A 409 15.00 6.67 21.50
N LEU A 410 14.60 5.99 20.42
CA LEU A 410 15.60 5.48 19.47
C LEU A 410 15.88 6.58 18.45
N ASN A 411 17.11 7.10 18.46
CA ASN A 411 17.63 8.26 17.71
C ASN A 411 16.80 8.74 16.51
N HIS A 412 16.67 10.06 16.37
CA HIS A 412 16.00 10.76 15.27
C HIS A 412 16.35 10.27 13.84
N ASP A 413 17.44 9.51 13.69
CA ASP A 413 17.91 8.93 12.44
C ASP A 413 17.24 7.58 12.07
N PHE A 414 16.59 6.90 13.01
CA PHE A 414 16.00 5.58 12.79
C PHE A 414 14.49 5.65 12.57
N ARG A 415 14.09 5.52 11.30
CA ARG A 415 12.68 5.37 10.93
C ARG A 415 12.31 3.88 10.98
N LYS A 416 11.48 3.49 11.95
CA LYS A 416 10.91 2.15 11.99
C LYS A 416 9.93 1.99 10.81
N PHE A 417 10.04 0.88 10.10
CA PHE A 417 9.08 0.47 9.08
C PHE A 417 8.60 -0.95 9.41
N GLY A 418 7.34 -1.23 9.07
CA GLY A 418 6.58 -2.34 9.64
C GLY A 418 6.88 -3.72 9.05
N CYS A 419 5.81 -4.45 8.73
CA CYS A 419 5.89 -5.81 8.24
C CYS A 419 6.29 -5.90 6.76
N LEU A 420 6.85 -7.05 6.40
CA LEU A 420 7.16 -7.42 5.03
C LEU A 420 5.90 -7.87 4.29
N SER A 421 5.86 -7.61 2.99
CA SER A 421 4.88 -8.21 2.09
C SER A 421 5.00 -9.73 2.14
N GLN A 422 3.87 -10.42 2.19
CA GLN A 422 3.83 -11.89 2.34
C GLN A 422 4.42 -12.65 1.15
N SER A 423 4.59 -11.98 0.01
CA SER A 423 5.15 -12.58 -1.22
C SER A 423 6.66 -12.32 -1.36
N LEU A 424 7.30 -11.77 -0.32
CA LEU A 424 8.71 -11.38 -0.32
C LEU A 424 9.42 -11.84 0.94
N GLU A 425 10.72 -12.07 0.76
CA GLU A 425 11.69 -12.26 1.83
C GLU A 425 12.82 -11.26 1.67
N ILE A 426 13.42 -10.88 2.79
CA ILE A 426 14.50 -9.92 2.80
C ILE A 426 15.69 -10.44 3.61
N LYS A 427 16.88 -9.99 3.23
CA LYS A 427 18.09 -10.13 4.04
C LYS A 427 19.01 -8.93 3.82
N LEU A 428 20.00 -8.78 4.67
CA LEU A 428 21.08 -7.83 4.52
C LEU A 428 22.35 -8.55 4.08
N PHE A 429 23.01 -7.98 3.08
CA PHE A 429 24.30 -8.43 2.57
C PHE A 429 25.39 -7.43 2.95
N ASN A 430 26.65 -7.88 3.04
CA ASN A 430 27.79 -7.05 3.47
C ASN A 430 27.56 -6.40 4.84
N LEU A 431 27.17 -7.20 5.83
CA LEU A 431 26.99 -6.71 7.20
C LEU A 431 28.30 -6.14 7.76
N SER A 432 28.26 -4.86 8.12
CA SER A 432 29.29 -4.19 8.92
C SER A 432 29.20 -4.61 10.39
N LYS A 433 30.25 -4.28 11.18
CA LYS A 433 30.27 -4.48 12.64
C LYS A 433 29.09 -3.82 13.38
N ASN A 434 28.49 -2.80 12.78
CA ASN A 434 27.35 -2.08 13.33
C ASN A 434 26.00 -2.62 12.79
N ASN A 435 25.94 -3.84 12.26
CA ASN A 435 24.76 -4.48 11.64
C ASN A 435 24.11 -3.69 10.49
N TRP A 436 24.87 -2.84 9.82
CA TRP A 436 24.44 -2.20 8.57
C TRP A 436 24.82 -3.07 7.38
N GLY A 437 23.89 -3.25 6.44
CA GLY A 437 24.16 -3.95 5.19
C GLY A 437 23.26 -3.47 4.06
N ASN A 438 23.53 -3.97 2.85
CA ASN A 438 22.73 -3.71 1.67
C ASN A 438 21.47 -4.57 1.69
N LEU A 439 20.31 -3.95 1.47
CA LEU A 439 19.04 -4.66 1.42
C LEU A 439 18.95 -5.55 0.17
N MET A 440 18.68 -6.83 0.39
CA MET A 440 18.44 -7.82 -0.65
C MET A 440 17.02 -8.36 -0.49
N VAL A 441 16.32 -8.57 -1.59
CA VAL A 441 14.95 -9.13 -1.59
C VAL A 441 14.83 -10.29 -2.56
N ARG A 442 14.01 -11.28 -2.23
CA ARG A 442 13.56 -12.31 -3.16
C ARG A 442 12.07 -12.55 -2.99
N GLY A 443 11.43 -13.11 -4.02
CA GLY A 443 10.04 -13.53 -3.92
C GLY A 443 9.28 -13.36 -5.22
N TYR A 444 7.97 -13.58 -5.14
CA TYR A 444 7.14 -13.77 -6.32
C TYR A 444 6.65 -12.47 -6.94
N THR A 445 6.85 -11.31 -6.33
CA THR A 445 6.41 -10.01 -6.89
C THR A 445 7.50 -9.25 -7.63
N ILE A 446 8.71 -9.81 -7.73
CA ILE A 446 9.85 -9.17 -8.40
C ILE A 446 9.79 -9.43 -9.91
N GLY A 447 9.86 -8.35 -10.69
CA GLY A 447 9.93 -8.41 -12.14
C GLY A 447 11.35 -8.61 -12.65
N LYS A 448 11.47 -9.20 -13.84
CA LYS A 448 12.76 -9.36 -14.52
C LYS A 448 13.20 -7.99 -15.06
N THR A 449 14.38 -7.51 -14.66
CA THR A 449 14.90 -6.22 -15.12
C THR A 449 15.90 -6.42 -16.27
N ILE A 450 15.74 -5.66 -17.33
CA ILE A 450 16.63 -5.59 -18.49
C ILE A 450 17.16 -4.16 -18.56
N ASN A 451 18.48 -3.99 -18.49
CA ASN A 451 19.08 -2.67 -18.61
C ASN A 451 19.41 -2.39 -20.07
N VAL A 452 19.07 -1.18 -20.51
CA VAL A 452 19.34 -0.68 -21.86
C VAL A 452 20.29 0.50 -21.71
N VAL A 453 21.55 0.29 -22.06
CA VAL A 453 22.62 1.29 -22.00
C VAL A 453 22.87 1.79 -23.41
N ASN A 454 22.63 3.07 -23.67
CA ASN A 454 22.80 3.69 -25.00
C ASN A 454 22.09 2.92 -26.14
N GLY A 455 20.92 2.36 -25.87
CA GLY A 455 20.14 1.58 -26.84
C GLY A 455 20.52 0.10 -26.97
N ASN A 456 21.62 -0.34 -26.34
CA ASN A 456 22.03 -1.74 -26.31
C ASN A 456 21.51 -2.44 -25.05
N LYS A 457 20.93 -3.63 -25.22
CA LYS A 457 20.47 -4.46 -24.11
C LYS A 457 21.67 -5.13 -23.45
N GLU A 458 21.93 -4.79 -22.19
CA GLU A 458 22.82 -5.57 -21.34
C GLU A 458 21.97 -6.59 -20.60
N GLU A 459 22.15 -7.87 -20.93
CA GLU A 459 21.65 -8.95 -20.08
C GLU A 459 22.50 -8.96 -18.81
N ALA A 460 21.86 -8.68 -17.67
CA ALA A 460 22.51 -8.84 -16.38
C ALA A 460 22.94 -10.31 -16.25
N GLN A 461 24.26 -10.55 -16.22
CA GLN A 461 24.81 -11.88 -15.97
C GLN A 461 24.25 -12.41 -14.65
N SER A 462 23.62 -13.58 -14.69
CA SER A 462 23.17 -14.28 -13.48
C SER A 462 24.39 -14.63 -12.65
N LYS A 463 24.68 -13.83 -11.62
CA LYS A 463 25.53 -14.31 -10.54
C LYS A 463 24.80 -15.46 -9.86
N ASP A 464 25.49 -16.58 -9.65
CA ASP A 464 25.06 -17.72 -8.82
C ASP A 464 24.73 -17.24 -7.40
N ASN A 465 23.52 -16.71 -7.23
CA ASN A 465 22.99 -16.23 -5.96
C ASN A 465 21.66 -16.94 -5.71
N ASP A 466 21.32 -17.15 -4.44
CA ASP A 466 20.13 -17.84 -3.93
C ASP A 466 18.77 -17.16 -4.25
N GLY A 467 18.65 -16.51 -5.40
CA GLY A 467 17.47 -15.78 -5.88
C GLY A 467 17.31 -14.37 -5.32
N PHE A 468 18.24 -13.90 -4.50
CA PHE A 468 18.19 -12.56 -3.89
C PHE A 468 18.70 -11.47 -4.83
N MET A 469 17.87 -10.43 -5.00
CA MET A 469 18.14 -9.23 -5.79
C MET A 469 18.49 -8.05 -4.89
N PRO A 470 19.53 -7.26 -5.19
CA PRO A 470 19.84 -6.05 -4.45
C PRO A 470 18.81 -4.94 -4.71
N ILE A 471 18.44 -4.23 -3.64
CA ILE A 471 17.74 -2.95 -3.72
C ILE A 471 18.81 -1.87 -3.58
N ASN A 472 19.22 -1.32 -4.72
CA ASN A 472 20.20 -0.24 -4.76
C ASN A 472 19.70 0.92 -3.89
N ILE A 473 20.54 1.39 -2.95
CA ILE A 473 20.45 2.63 -2.14
C ILE A 473 20.06 2.45 -0.65
N VAL A 474 19.60 1.28 -0.20
CA VAL A 474 19.22 1.11 1.22
C VAL A 474 20.29 0.40 2.03
N LYS A 475 21.03 1.16 2.85
CA LYS A 475 21.75 0.59 4.00
C LYS A 475 20.73 0.44 5.12
N LEU A 476 20.46 -0.80 5.53
CA LEU A 476 19.46 -1.09 6.55
C LEU A 476 20.15 -1.57 7.83
N PHE A 477 19.62 -1.17 8.98
CA PHE A 477 20.01 -1.71 10.29
C PHE A 477 18.89 -2.62 10.77
N LEU A 478 19.18 -3.90 11.02
CA LEU A 478 18.25 -4.83 11.65
C LEU A 478 18.73 -5.11 13.07
N PRO A 479 18.23 -4.41 14.12
CA PRO A 479 18.13 -5.06 15.41
C PRO A 479 16.97 -6.06 15.32
N VAL A 480 17.01 -7.10 16.14
CA VAL A 480 16.18 -8.33 16.18
C VAL A 480 14.64 -8.14 16.05
N VAL A 481 14.09 -6.94 15.90
CA VAL A 481 12.65 -6.68 16.01
C VAL A 481 12.09 -5.56 15.10
N ALA A 482 12.86 -4.85 14.27
CA ALA A 482 12.28 -3.77 13.46
C ALA A 482 13.00 -3.59 12.12
N VAL A 483 12.25 -3.59 11.02
CA VAL A 483 12.80 -3.19 9.72
C VAL A 483 13.02 -1.68 9.77
N VAL A 484 14.26 -1.25 10.04
CA VAL A 484 14.61 0.18 10.16
C VAL A 484 15.31 0.64 8.90
N VAL A 485 14.57 1.25 7.97
CA VAL A 485 15.13 1.85 6.75
C VAL A 485 15.77 3.19 7.11
N ALA A 486 17.06 3.34 6.84
CA ALA A 486 17.71 4.64 6.81
C ALA A 486 18.09 4.98 5.35
N VAL A 487 17.78 6.22 4.93
CA VAL A 487 18.25 6.78 3.67
C VAL A 487 18.78 8.19 3.92
N SER A 488 20.10 8.35 3.76
CA SER A 488 20.78 9.48 3.12
C SER A 488 22.30 9.19 3.09
N SER A 489 22.90 9.26 1.91
CA SER A 489 24.35 9.13 1.67
C SER A 489 25.06 10.49 1.54
N GLU A 490 24.58 11.54 2.21
CA GLU A 490 25.18 12.89 2.16
C GLU A 490 25.99 13.32 3.39
N THR A 491 26.24 12.42 4.35
CA THR A 491 27.03 12.73 5.56
C THR A 491 28.32 11.92 5.70
N LEU A 492 28.94 11.53 4.59
CA LEU A 492 30.29 10.94 4.56
C LEU A 492 31.30 11.75 3.74
N SER A 493 31.14 13.07 3.73
CA SER A 493 32.23 14.01 3.43
C SER A 493 32.19 15.19 4.40
N LYS A 494 32.59 14.95 5.65
CA LYS A 494 33.21 15.93 6.55
C LYS A 494 33.90 15.19 7.69
#